data_AF-A0A538P6R7-F1
#
_entry.id   AF-A0A538P6R7-F1
#
_cell.length_a   1.000
_cell.length_b   1.000
_cell.length_c   1.000
_cell.angle_alpha   90.00
_cell.angle_beta   90.00
_cell.angle_gamma   90.00
#
_symmetry.space_group_name_H-M   'P 1'
#
loop_
_entity.id
_entity.type
_entity.pdbx_description
1 polymer ?
#
loop_
_entity_poly.entity_id
_entity_poly.type
_entity_poly.pdbx_seq_one_letter_code
_entity_poly.pdbx_strand_id
1 'polypeptide(L)' 'MRPSTKIIQGDWPWHGSRDAGDGRVTAANKDKSAWHNNRGKRGWNMIYGDGHVALFNFPKGYDPSWLNRKSDINYDWW' A
#
# COMPACT_ATOMS: atom_id res chain seq x y z
N MET A 1 5.09 17.00 -10.76
CA MET A 1 5.37 16.35 -9.45
C MET A 1 6.74 16.82 -8.96
N ARG A 2 6.89 17.23 -7.70
CA ARG A 2 8.20 17.67 -7.16
C ARG A 2 8.96 16.47 -6.59
N PRO A 3 10.30 16.39 -6.68
CA PRO A 3 11.06 15.29 -6.09
C PRO A 3 10.80 15.11 -4.59
N SER A 4 10.54 16.20 -3.87
CA SER A 4 10.25 16.20 -2.44
C SER A 4 8.98 15.43 -2.06
N THR A 5 8.06 15.19 -3.00
CA THR A 5 6.83 14.42 -2.77
C THR A 5 6.99 12.94 -3.16
N LYS A 6 8.21 12.47 -3.42
CA LYS A 6 8.49 11.08 -3.75
C LYS A 6 8.86 10.30 -2.48
N ILE A 7 8.48 9.02 -2.45
CA ILE A 7 8.91 8.07 -1.43
C ILE A 7 10.39 7.78 -1.64
N ILE A 8 11.20 7.91 -0.59
CA ILE A 8 12.65 7.65 -0.63
C ILE A 8 13.05 6.45 0.23
N GLN A 9 12.21 6.06 1.20
CA GLN A 9 12.41 4.90 2.05
C GLN A 9 11.06 4.47 2.64
N GLY A 10 10.94 3.19 2.97
CA GLY A 10 9.83 2.68 3.75
C GLY A 10 9.76 1.17 3.66
N ASP A 11 8.70 0.61 4.22
CA ASP A 11 8.45 -0.82 4.12
C ASP A 11 8.21 -1.23 2.67
N TRP A 12 8.69 -2.41 2.30
CA TRP A 12 8.33 -3.00 1.01
C TRP A 12 6.91 -3.56 1.11
N PRO A 13 5.92 -2.97 0.40
CA PRO A 13 4.62 -3.58 0.33
C PRO A 13 4.76 -4.84 -0.51
N TRP A 14 4.92 -5.99 0.13
CA TRP A 14 4.68 -7.27 -0.53
C TRP A 14 3.32 -7.15 -1.24
N HIS A 15 3.32 -7.45 -2.54
CA HIS A 15 2.22 -7.27 -3.49
C HIS A 15 0.84 -7.64 -2.93
N GLY A 16 -0.23 -7.18 -3.58
CA GLY A 16 -1.63 -7.38 -3.15
C GLY A 16 -2.08 -8.80 -2.76
N SER A 17 -1.29 -9.84 -3.00
CA SER A 17 -1.49 -11.22 -2.55
C SER A 17 -1.08 -11.50 -1.09
N ARG A 18 -0.29 -10.63 -0.43
CA ARG A 18 0.02 -10.79 1.00
C ARG A 18 -1.18 -10.36 1.83
N ASP A 19 -1.64 -11.26 2.70
CA ASP A 19 -2.67 -10.94 3.66
C ASP A 19 -2.18 -9.92 4.70
N ALA A 20 -2.76 -8.73 4.65
CA ALA A 20 -2.50 -7.66 5.61
C ALA A 20 -3.50 -7.65 6.76
N GLY A 21 -4.40 -8.64 6.85
CA GLY A 21 -5.47 -8.69 7.85
C GLY A 21 -6.59 -7.66 7.62
N ASP A 22 -6.65 -7.05 6.44
CA ASP A 22 -7.73 -6.13 6.03
C ASP A 22 -8.94 -6.84 5.41
N GLY A 23 -8.86 -8.18 5.28
CA GLY A 23 -9.92 -9.02 4.73
C GLY A 23 -9.94 -9.13 3.20
N ARG A 24 -8.98 -8.53 2.47
CA ARG A 24 -8.95 -8.58 0.99
C ARG A 24 -8.37 -9.87 0.42
N VAL A 25 -7.39 -10.47 1.10
CA VAL A 25 -6.79 -11.75 0.69
C VAL A 25 -7.56 -12.91 1.32
N THR A 26 -7.90 -12.80 2.61
CA THR A 26 -8.73 -13.77 3.31
C THR A 26 -9.64 -13.08 4.31
N ALA A 27 -10.94 -13.36 4.18
CA ALA A 27 -11.95 -12.86 5.11
C ALA A 27 -11.74 -13.38 6.53
N ALA A 28 -11.13 -14.56 6.70
CA ALA A 28 -10.93 -15.20 7.99
C ALA A 28 -9.90 -14.48 8.89
N ASN A 29 -9.07 -13.59 8.30
CA ASN A 29 -8.07 -12.82 9.03
C ASN A 29 -8.38 -11.32 9.07
N LYS A 30 -9.59 -10.93 8.68
CA LYS A 30 -10.08 -9.58 8.89
C LYS A 30 -9.89 -9.22 10.37
N ASP A 31 -9.15 -8.14 10.63
CA ASP A 31 -8.82 -7.59 11.94
C ASP A 31 -7.72 -8.33 12.73
N LYS A 32 -7.02 -9.32 12.14
CA LYS A 32 -5.98 -10.11 12.85
C LYS A 32 -4.56 -9.56 12.77
N SER A 33 -4.27 -8.62 11.87
CA SER A 33 -2.97 -7.95 11.82
C SER A 33 -3.07 -6.55 12.39
N ALA A 34 -2.23 -6.22 13.38
CA ALA A 34 -2.04 -4.83 13.82
C ALA A 34 -1.06 -4.08 12.90
N TRP A 35 -0.18 -4.82 12.21
CA TRP A 35 0.81 -4.27 11.31
C TRP A 35 0.20 -4.10 9.91
N HIS A 36 0.39 -2.91 9.33
CA HIS A 36 -0.19 -2.49 8.03
C HIS A 36 -1.73 -2.47 7.93
N ASN A 37 -2.46 -2.68 9.01
CA ASN A 37 -3.92 -2.57 9.05
C ASN A 37 -4.36 -1.63 10.17
N ASN A 38 -4.70 -0.40 9.76
CA ASN A 38 -5.25 0.61 10.65
C ASN A 38 -6.78 0.58 10.55
N ARG A 39 -7.42 -0.29 11.35
CA ARG A 39 -8.90 -0.41 11.45
C ARG A 39 -9.58 -0.67 10.10
N GLY A 40 -9.09 -1.66 9.36
CA GLY A 40 -9.57 -2.04 8.03
C GLY A 40 -8.98 -1.23 6.87
N LYS A 41 -8.09 -0.27 7.17
CA LYS A 41 -7.35 0.49 6.15
C LYS A 41 -5.92 -0.01 6.05
N ARG A 42 -5.60 -0.60 4.90
CA ARG A 42 -4.27 -1.12 4.60
C ARG A 42 -3.30 0.01 4.24
N GLY A 43 -2.16 0.10 4.92
CA GLY A 43 -1.14 1.13 4.64
C GLY A 43 0.26 0.80 5.18
N TRP A 44 1.27 1.50 4.67
CA TRP A 44 2.70 1.31 5.00
C TRP A 44 3.34 2.63 5.41
N ASN A 45 4.17 2.63 6.45
CA ASN A 45 4.87 3.85 6.88
C ASN A 45 6.01 4.13 5.90
N MET A 46 5.94 5.28 5.21
CA MET A 46 6.93 5.69 4.22
C MET A 46 7.50 7.07 4.57
N ILE A 47 8.77 7.28 4.24
CA ILE A 47 9.48 8.56 4.32
C ILE A 47 9.48 9.21 2.93
N TYR A 48 9.09 10.47 2.88
CA TYR A 48 9.07 11.28 1.67
C TYR A 48 10.32 12.17 1.57
N GLY A 49 10.62 12.66 0.36
CA GLY A 49 11.82 13.45 0.07
C GLY A 49 11.92 14.80 0.80
N ASP A 50 10.83 15.31 1.38
CA ASP A 50 10.80 16.47 2.28
C ASP A 50 10.94 16.09 3.78
N GLY A 51 11.15 14.81 4.08
CA GLY A 51 11.39 14.28 5.42
C GLY A 51 10.13 13.93 6.22
N HIS A 52 8.92 14.18 5.72
CA HIS A 52 7.72 13.76 6.43
C HIS A 52 7.50 12.24 6.34
N VAL A 53 6.86 11.69 7.36
CA VAL A 53 6.44 10.28 7.40
C VAL A 53 4.93 10.22 7.23
N ALA A 54 4.45 9.40 6.30
CA ALA A 54 3.02 9.18 6.09
C ALA A 54 2.71 7.72 5.75
N LEU A 55 1.44 7.34 5.96
CA LEU A 55 0.93 6.06 5.50
C LEU A 55 0.70 6.11 3.99
N PHE A 56 1.51 5.37 3.23
CA PHE A 56 1.21 5.04 1.85
C PHE A 56 0.04 4.07 1.82
N ASN A 57 -1.00 4.43 1.08
CA ASN A 57 -2.15 3.57 0.81
C ASN A 57 -2.17 3.28 -0.69
N PHE A 58 -2.34 2.01 -1.05
CA PHE A 58 -2.68 1.68 -2.42
C PHE A 58 -4.01 2.35 -2.83
N PRO A 59 -4.23 2.60 -4.13
CA PRO A 59 -5.47 3.19 -4.60
C PRO A 59 -6.69 2.41 -4.09
N LYS A 60 -7.80 3.13 -3.99
CA LYS A 60 -9.09 2.52 -3.68
C LYS A 60 -9.40 1.42 -4.71
N GLY A 61 -9.56 0.19 -4.24
CA GLY A 61 -9.84 -0.97 -5.10
C GLY A 61 -8.61 -1.73 -5.58
N TYR A 62 -7.39 -1.36 -5.17
CA TYR A 62 -6.21 -2.18 -5.42
C TYR A 62 -6.39 -3.57 -4.81
N ASP A 63 -6.36 -4.57 -5.69
CA ASP A 63 -6.73 -5.95 -5.45
C ASP A 63 -5.63 -6.89 -5.97
N PRO A 64 -5.42 -8.06 -5.37
CA PRO A 64 -4.47 -9.06 -5.89
C PRO A 64 -4.61 -9.34 -7.40
N SER A 65 -5.81 -9.29 -7.98
CA SER A 65 -6.03 -9.46 -9.43
C SER A 65 -5.34 -8.41 -10.31
N TRP A 66 -4.88 -7.29 -9.74
CA TRP A 66 -4.19 -6.23 -10.47
C TRP A 66 -2.71 -6.54 -10.74
N LEU A 67 -2.19 -7.64 -10.18
CA LEU A 67 -0.83 -8.17 -10.45
C LEU A 67 -0.50 -8.27 -11.94
N ASN A 68 -1.50 -8.54 -12.78
CA ASN A 68 -1.31 -8.75 -14.23
C ASN A 68 -1.73 -7.54 -15.08
N ARG A 69 -2.03 -6.38 -14.48
CA ARG A 69 -2.33 -5.17 -15.26
C ARG A 69 -1.06 -4.63 -15.92
N LYS A 70 -1.20 -4.11 -17.14
CA LYS A 70 -0.13 -3.34 -17.77
C LYS A 70 0.15 -2.09 -16.94
N SER A 71 1.43 -1.75 -16.78
CA SER A 71 1.83 -0.52 -16.12
C SER A 71 1.26 0.69 -16.89
N ASP A 72 0.76 1.68 -16.15
CA ASP A 72 0.23 2.92 -16.69
C ASP A 72 0.96 4.08 -16.02
N ILE A 73 1.62 4.91 -16.82
CA ILE A 73 2.40 6.07 -16.37
C ILE A 73 1.54 7.14 -15.67
N ASN A 74 0.22 7.08 -15.85
CA ASN A 74 -0.71 8.00 -15.21
C ASN A 74 -1.17 7.54 -13.82
N TYR A 75 -0.82 6.33 -13.39
CA TYR A 75 -1.05 5.90 -12.01
C TYR A 75 0.04 6.44 -11.08
N ASP A 76 -0.34 6.74 -9.84
CA ASP A 76 0.59 7.17 -8.78
C ASP A 76 1.60 6.07 -8.36
N TRP A 77 1.47 4.87 -8.93
CA TRP A 77 2.18 3.64 -8.60
C TRP A 77 2.35 2.80 -9.88
N TRP A 78 3.36 1.94 -9.89
CA TRP A 78 3.77 1.11 -11.04
C TRP A 78 3.48 -0.37 -10.80
#